data_AF-A0A7K3RG21-F1
#
_entry.id   AF-A0A7K3RG21-F1
#
_cell.length_a   1.000
_cell.length_b   1.000
_cell.length_c   1.000
_cell.angle_alpha   90.00
_cell.angle_beta   90.00
_cell.angle_gamma   90.00
#
_symmetry.space_group_name_H-M   'P 1'
#
loop_
_entity.id
_entity.type
_entity.pdbx_description
1 polymer ?
#
loop_
_entity_poly.entity_id
_entity_poly.type
_entity_poly.pdbx_seq_one_letter_code
_entity_poly.pdbx_strand_id
1 'polypeptide(L)' 'MDIQWRKASFSEQSGNCLELAVVDGDVLVRESDDPDVVLRTTPSKLGAFLAGAKAGEFDDLV' A
#
# COMPACT_ATOMS: atom_id res chain seq x y z
N MET A 1 19.01 -8.11 -4.24
CA MET A 1 17.85 -8.07 -5.17
C MET A 1 17.15 -6.76 -4.94
N ASP A 2 16.77 -6.08 -6.01
CA ASP A 2 16.09 -4.78 -5.92
C ASP A 2 14.58 -5.00 -5.77
N ILE A 3 13.96 -4.36 -4.77
CA ILE A 3 12.53 -4.52 -4.51
C ILE A 3 11.76 -3.73 -5.57
N GLN A 4 10.87 -4.42 -6.30
CA GLN A 4 10.07 -3.82 -7.36
C GLN A 4 8.83 -3.12 -6.79
N TRP A 5 8.98 -1.85 -6.43
CA TRP A 5 7.91 -1.01 -5.91
C TRP A 5 6.96 -0.53 -7.03
N ARG A 6 5.66 -0.62 -6.76
CA ARG A 6 4.59 -0.10 -7.61
C ARG A 6 3.89 1.05 -6.91
N LYS A 7 3.97 2.23 -7.51
CA LYS A 7 3.27 3.44 -7.07
C LYS A 7 1.77 3.38 -7.40
N ALA A 8 0.92 3.91 -6.53
CA ALA A 8 -0.50 4.09 -6.82
C ALA A 8 -0.71 5.04 -8.01
N SER A 9 -1.70 4.76 -8.87
CA SER A 9 -2.01 5.58 -10.04
C SER A 9 -2.64 6.93 -9.72
N PHE A 10 -3.19 7.07 -8.50
CA PHE A 10 -3.78 8.32 -8.00
C PHE A 10 -2.75 9.23 -7.31
N SER A 11 -1.47 8.86 -7.35
CA SER A 11 -0.41 9.67 -6.77
C SER A 11 -0.01 10.81 -7.72
N GLU A 12 -0.08 12.04 -7.22
CA GLU A 12 0.40 13.23 -7.91
C GLU A 12 1.94 13.24 -8.01
N GLN A 13 2.50 14.08 -8.88
CA GLN A 13 3.95 14.14 -9.14
C GLN A 13 4.79 14.61 -7.94
N SER A 14 4.17 15.15 -6.89
CA SER A 14 4.83 15.92 -5.83
C SER A 14 5.23 15.13 -4.58
N GLY A 15 5.11 13.79 -4.55
CA GLY A 15 5.49 12.97 -3.39
C GLY A 15 4.29 12.40 -2.62
N ASN A 16 4.55 11.84 -1.44
CA ASN A 16 3.55 11.24 -0.55
C ASN A 16 2.73 10.12 -1.22
N CYS A 17 3.41 9.36 -2.09
CA CYS A 17 2.79 8.33 -2.89
C CYS A 17 2.83 7.01 -2.12
N LEU A 18 1.68 6.36 -1.99
CA LEU A 18 1.65 5.01 -1.44
C LEU A 18 2.21 4.02 -2.48
N GLU A 19 3.18 3.20 -2.06
CA GLU A 19 3.85 2.21 -2.89
C GLU A 19 3.65 0.80 -2.31
N LEU A 20 3.47 -0.17 -3.21
CA LEU A 20 3.33 -1.58 -2.84
C LEU A 20 4.37 -2.45 -3.55
N ALA A 21 4.86 -3.49 -2.89
CA ALA A 21 5.73 -4.51 -3.49
C ALA A 21 5.35 -5.91 -2.99
N VAL A 22 5.66 -6.94 -3.77
CA VAL A 22 5.54 -8.34 -3.34
C VAL A 22 6.92 -8.91 -3.11
N VAL A 23 7.19 -9.39 -1.89
CA VAL A 23 8.48 -9.98 -1.50
C VAL A 23 8.21 -11.23 -0.68
N ASP A 24 8.75 -12.37 -1.12
CA ASP A 24 8.63 -13.67 -0.45
C ASP A 24 7.18 -14.07 -0.11
N GLY A 25 6.22 -13.68 -0.96
CA GLY A 25 4.79 -13.97 -0.79
C GLY A 25 4.03 -12.98 0.11
N ASP A 26 4.73 -12.04 0.75
CA ASP A 26 4.13 -10.95 1.50
C ASP A 26 3.98 -9.70 0.64
N VAL A 27 3.10 -8.80 1.07
CA VAL A 27 2.95 -7.47 0.51
C VAL A 27 3.59 -6.44 1.44
N LEU A 28 4.50 -5.66 0.89
CA LEU A 28 5.08 -4.50 1.54
C LEU A 28 4.32 -3.26 1.12
N VAL A 29 4.09 -2.35 2.06
CA VAL A 29 3.47 -1.04 1.86
C VAL A 29 4.38 0.00 2.48
N ARG A 30 4.64 1.09 1.76
CA ARG A 30 5.38 2.25 2.29
C ARG A 30 4.87 3.53 1.66
N GLU A 31 5.30 4.65 2.23
CA GLU A 31 5.18 5.96 1.61
C GLU A 31 6.49 6.32 0.90
N SER A 32 6.40 7.05 -0.22
CA SER A 32 7.58 7.40 -1.01
C SER A 32 8.49 8.43 -0.34
N ASP A 33 7.96 9.26 0.56
CA ASP A 33 8.70 10.31 1.29
C ASP A 33 9.34 9.80 2.60
N ASP A 34 8.81 8.71 3.17
CA ASP A 34 9.40 7.94 4.27
C ASP A 34 9.65 6.46 3.88
N PRO A 35 10.64 6.19 2.99
CA PRO A 35 10.82 4.86 2.38
C PRO A 35 11.37 3.79 3.34
N ASP A 36 11.84 4.20 4.52
CA ASP A 36 12.43 3.31 5.53
C ASP A 36 11.35 2.70 6.45
N VAL A 37 10.17 3.32 6.52
CA VAL A 37 9.03 2.79 7.27
C VAL A 37 8.19 1.88 6.37
N VAL A 38 8.41 0.58 6.50
CA VAL A 38 7.74 -0.45 5.70
C VAL A 38 6.75 -1.25 6.54
N LEU A 39 5.47 -1.14 6.21
CA LEU A 39 4.43 -2.03 6.72
C LEU A 39 4.42 -3.33 5.91
N ARG A 40 4.58 -4.46 6.60
CA ARG A 40 4.52 -5.80 6.01
C ARG A 40 3.17 -6.44 6.32
N THR A 41 2.49 -6.92 5.29
CA THR A 41 1.21 -7.62 5.40
C THR A 41 1.16 -8.81 4.46
N THR A 42 0.09 -9.59 4.55
CA THR A 42 -0.16 -10.75 3.67
C THR A 42 -1.15 -10.37 2.57
N PRO A 43 -1.13 -11.03 1.40
CA PRO A 43 -2.13 -10.83 0.35
C PRO A 43 -3.58 -10.97 0.84
N SER A 44 -3.87 -11.89 1.76
CA SER A 44 -5.21 -12.11 2.31
C SER A 44 -5.69 -10.93 3.17
N LYS A 45 -4.86 -10.44 4.10
CA LYS A 45 -5.15 -9.25 4.91
C LYS A 45 -5.34 -8.00 4.06
N LEU A 46 -4.47 -7.77 3.07
CA LEU A 46 -4.63 -6.65 2.15
C LEU A 46 -5.92 -6.78 1.33
N GLY A 47 -6.24 -7.98 0.85
CA GLY A 47 -7.50 -8.26 0.15
C GLY A 47 -8.73 -7.96 0.99
N ALA A 48 -8.74 -8.37 2.26
CA ALA A 48 -9.82 -8.07 3.20
C ALA A 48 -9.96 -6.56 3.45
N PHE A 49 -8.85 -5.85 3.66
CA PHE A 49 -8.86 -4.39 3.83
C PHE A 49 -9.43 -3.67 2.60
N LEU A 50 -8.98 -4.06 1.39
CA LEU A 50 -9.50 -3.49 0.15
C LEU A 50 -10.99 -3.79 -0.06
N ALA A 51 -11.48 -4.96 0.37
CA ALA A 51 -12.89 -5.29 0.30
C ALA A 51 -13.73 -4.40 1.23
N GLY A 52 -13.30 -4.22 2.49
CA GLY A 52 -13.96 -3.34 3.45
C GLY A 52 -13.95 -1.88 3.00
N ALA A 53 -12.81 -1.37 2.52
CA ALA A 53 -12.70 -0.02 1.98
C ALA A 53 -13.65 0.22 0.79
N LYS A 54 -13.78 -0.76 -0.13
CA LYS A 54 -14.73 -0.67 -1.25
C LYS A 54 -16.20 -0.78 -0.82
N ALA A 55 -16.47 -1.40 0.33
CA ALA A 55 -17.79 -1.48 0.92
C ALA A 55 -18.17 -0.24 1.74
N GLY A 56 -17.27 0.75 1.84
CA GLY A 56 -17.46 1.97 2.62
C GLY A 56 -17.32 1.77 4.14
N GLU A 57 -16.66 0.69 4.58
CA GLU A 57 -16.46 0.40 6.02
C GLU A 57 -15.65 1.47 6.76
N PHE A 58 -14.97 2.36 6.02
CA PHE A 58 -14.07 3.38 6.56
C PHE A 58 -14.39 4.80 6.08
N ASP A 59 -15.57 5.02 5.48
CA ASP A 59 -15.94 6.32 4.90
C ASP A 59 -16.16 7.40 5.99
N ASP A 60 -16.31 7.02 7.26
CA ASP A 60 -16.41 7.92 8.40
C ASP A 60 -15.08 8.57 8.80
N LEU A 61 -13.97 8.10 8.23
CA LEU A 61 -12.62 8.63 8.52
C LEU A 61 -12.22 9.84 7.64
N VAL A 62 -13.01 10.21 6.62
CA VAL A 62 -12.65 11.22 5.61
C VAL A 62 -13.70 12.31 5.41
#